data_AF-A0A8J7DLL3-F1
#
_entry.id   AF-A0A8J7DLL3-F1
#
_cell.length_a   1.000
_cell.length_b   1.000
_cell.length_c   1.000
_cell.angle_alpha   90.00
_cell.angle_beta   90.00
_cell.angle_gamma   90.00
#
_symmetry.space_group_name_H-M   'P 1'
#
loop_
_entity.id
_entity.type
_entity.pdbx_description
1 polymer ?
#
loop_
_entity_poly.entity_id
_entity_poly.type
_entity_poly.pdbx_seq_one_letter_code
_entity_poly.pdbx_strand_id
1 'polypeptide(L)'
;MTKLLMRVVRDTTFKQKPTAAKNLEARDRANIEADRTFVLVQPPEPSPEGHYKVFIEGKLDNRVTWYVEKEDIECVGAVSDHDSSQALYAFEEGLIGIARYATVLKQKPLSTAELATTAQFPIPFGTQLSLIEEPEVAENNHLKIFLHKIWQPDTAKGQLSEGSPQGITTWFIYNSHLTVTYPNEEGLA
;
A
#
# COMPACT_ATOMS: atom_id res chain seq x y z
N MET A 1 -16.65 -0.59 0.45
CA MET A 1 -15.37 0.06 0.80
C MET A 1 -14.23 -0.70 0.13
N THR A 2 -13.13 -0.02 -0.17
CA THR A 2 -11.90 -0.64 -0.69
C THR A 2 -10.99 -0.96 0.48
N LYS A 3 -10.44 -2.16 0.52
CA LYS A 3 -9.49 -2.64 1.53
C LYS A 3 -8.12 -2.88 0.91
N LEU A 4 -7.07 -2.86 1.71
CA LEU A 4 -5.73 -3.19 1.22
C LEU A 4 -5.46 -4.68 1.36
N LEU A 5 -4.64 -5.20 0.45
CA LEU A 5 -4.06 -6.52 0.56
C LEU A 5 -2.60 -6.38 0.97
N MET A 6 -2.24 -7.04 2.06
CA MET A 6 -0.89 -7.11 2.59
C MET A 6 -0.34 -8.51 2.41
N ARG A 7 0.90 -8.63 1.93
CA ARG A 7 1.64 -9.90 1.86
C ARG A 7 2.74 -9.89 2.90
N VAL A 8 2.97 -11.04 3.51
CA VAL A 8 4.15 -11.32 4.32
C VAL A 8 5.28 -11.76 3.40
N VAL A 9 6.40 -11.03 3.35
CA VAL A 9 7.47 -11.30 2.38
C VAL A 9 8.49 -12.32 2.87
N ARG A 10 8.53 -12.58 4.18
CA ARG A 10 9.37 -13.60 4.81
C ARG A 10 8.72 -14.10 6.11
N ASP A 11 9.09 -15.28 6.57
CA ASP A 11 8.64 -15.82 7.85
C ASP A 11 8.81 -14.78 8.96
N THR A 12 7.72 -14.48 9.65
CA THR A 12 7.70 -13.39 10.64
C THR A 12 6.81 -13.74 11.82
N THR A 13 6.84 -12.87 12.83
CA THR A 13 6.02 -12.99 14.02
C THR A 13 5.15 -11.75 14.14
N PHE A 14 3.84 -11.95 14.11
CA PHE A 14 2.86 -10.92 14.45
C PHE A 14 2.76 -10.85 15.96
N LYS A 15 2.82 -9.65 16.52
CA LYS A 15 2.98 -9.38 17.95
C LYS A 15 1.84 -8.53 18.47
N GLN A 16 1.42 -8.70 19.72
CA GLN A 16 0.43 -7.79 20.32
C GLN A 16 1.00 -6.44 20.77
N LYS A 17 2.33 -6.34 20.85
CA LYS A 17 3.05 -5.12 21.22
C LYS A 17 4.29 -5.00 20.33
N PRO A 18 4.71 -3.78 19.98
CA PRO A 18 5.93 -3.54 19.22
C PRO A 18 7.14 -3.72 20.15
N THR A 19 7.51 -4.97 20.42
CA THR A 19 8.70 -5.33 21.21
C THR A 19 9.27 -6.63 20.67
N ALA A 20 10.46 -7.03 21.11
CA ALA A 20 11.07 -8.27 20.67
C ALA A 20 10.18 -9.50 21.03
N ALA A 21 9.99 -10.42 20.08
CA ALA A 21 9.12 -11.59 20.25
C ALA A 21 9.51 -12.50 21.44
N LYS A 22 10.79 -12.48 21.83
CA LYS A 22 11.31 -13.18 23.02
C LYS A 22 10.77 -12.63 24.35
N ASN A 23 10.30 -11.39 24.35
CA ASN A 23 9.73 -10.72 25.52
C ASN A 23 8.19 -10.88 25.60
N LEU A 24 7.60 -11.65 24.68
CA LEU A 24 6.16 -11.88 24.61
C LEU A 24 5.85 -13.34 24.94
N GLU A 25 4.74 -13.52 25.66
CA GLU A 25 4.14 -14.83 25.89
C GLU A 25 3.72 -15.47 24.57
N ALA A 26 3.66 -16.80 24.51
CA ALA A 26 3.28 -17.52 23.29
C ALA A 26 1.90 -17.09 22.76
N ARG A 27 0.95 -16.77 23.64
CA ARG A 27 -0.39 -16.26 23.28
C ARG A 27 -0.39 -14.83 22.72
N ASP A 28 0.72 -14.11 22.88
CA ASP A 28 0.89 -12.72 22.48
C ASP A 28 1.66 -12.56 21.17
N ARG A 29 1.91 -13.70 20.50
CA ARG A 29 2.55 -13.78 19.21
C ARG A 29 1.88 -14.83 18.32
N ALA A 30 1.87 -14.58 17.02
CA ALA A 30 1.46 -15.53 16.00
C ALA A 30 2.59 -15.63 14.97
N ASN A 31 3.09 -16.84 14.72
CA ASN A 31 4.10 -17.06 13.68
C ASN A 31 3.39 -17.18 12.35
N ILE A 32 3.87 -16.43 11.37
CA ILE A 32 3.27 -16.32 10.06
C ILE A 32 4.33 -16.64 9.03
N GLU A 33 4.04 -17.65 8.22
CA GLU A 33 4.88 -18.07 7.10
C GLU A 33 4.89 -17.00 6.00
N ALA A 34 5.98 -16.97 5.24
CA ALA A 34 6.11 -16.18 4.02
C ALA A 34 4.94 -16.42 3.04
N ASP A 35 4.73 -15.46 2.15
CA ASP A 35 3.69 -15.42 1.11
C ASP A 35 2.24 -15.41 1.61
N ARG A 36 2.01 -15.49 2.92
CA ARG A 36 0.66 -15.37 3.46
C ARG A 36 0.12 -13.95 3.27
N THR A 37 -1.09 -13.86 2.72
CA THR A 37 -1.77 -12.58 2.48
C THR A 37 -2.88 -12.31 3.48
N PHE A 38 -3.05 -11.06 3.86
CA PHE A 38 -4.12 -10.58 4.73
C PHE A 38 -4.80 -9.37 4.10
N VAL A 39 -6.12 -9.37 4.14
CA VAL A 39 -6.88 -8.16 3.87
C VAL A 39 -6.80 -7.26 5.10
N LEU A 40 -6.53 -5.97 4.91
CA LEU A 40 -6.46 -4.98 5.97
C LEU A 40 -7.70 -4.10 5.96
N VAL A 41 -8.26 -3.86 7.14
CA VAL A 41 -9.41 -2.94 7.31
C VAL A 41 -9.01 -1.47 7.15
N GLN A 42 -7.72 -1.15 7.30
CA GLN A 42 -7.15 0.18 7.11
C GLN A 42 -5.65 0.09 6.78
N PRO A 43 -5.00 1.16 6.28
CA PRO A 43 -3.56 1.14 6.03
C PRO A 43 -2.75 0.80 7.29
N PRO A 44 -1.61 0.09 7.16
CA PRO A 44 -0.69 -0.09 8.27
C PRO A 44 -0.30 1.25 8.87
N GLU A 45 -0.25 1.37 10.20
CA GLU A 45 0.17 2.59 10.89
C GLU A 45 1.63 2.45 11.34
N PRO A 46 2.51 3.45 11.11
CA PRO A 46 3.85 3.45 11.70
C PRO A 46 3.77 3.29 13.22
N SER A 47 4.58 2.37 13.75
CA SER A 47 4.72 2.11 15.17
C SER A 47 6.20 2.25 15.57
N PRO A 48 6.52 2.53 16.85
CA PRO A 48 7.91 2.55 17.30
C PRO A 48 8.67 1.26 16.98
N GLU A 49 9.99 1.34 17.08
CA GLU A 49 10.91 0.21 16.93
C GLU A 49 10.83 -0.47 15.55
N GLY A 50 10.54 0.28 14.48
CA GLY A 50 10.54 -0.26 13.12
C GLY A 50 9.33 -1.12 12.78
N HIS A 51 8.30 -1.13 13.62
CA HIS A 51 7.10 -1.92 13.39
C HIS A 51 6.04 -1.14 12.61
N TYR A 52 5.16 -1.87 11.95
CA TYR A 52 3.82 -1.42 11.60
C TYR A 52 2.77 -2.02 12.51
N LYS A 53 1.77 -1.22 12.86
CA LYS A 53 0.52 -1.69 13.44
C LYS A 53 -0.46 -1.96 12.31
N VAL A 54 -0.89 -3.21 12.19
CA VAL A 54 -1.79 -3.69 11.14
C VAL A 54 -3.14 -4.07 11.72
N PHE A 55 -4.18 -3.87 10.93
CA PHE A 55 -5.55 -4.17 11.30
C PHE A 55 -6.10 -5.16 10.27
N ILE A 56 -6.05 -6.44 10.60
CA ILE A 56 -6.42 -7.54 9.71
C ILE A 56 -7.94 -7.67 9.70
N GLU A 57 -8.51 -7.82 8.51
CA GLU A 57 -9.88 -8.24 8.33
C GLU A 57 -10.03 -9.72 8.69
N GLY A 58 -11.01 -10.02 9.55
CA GLY A 58 -11.12 -11.32 10.20
C GLY A 58 -10.28 -11.39 11.48
N LYS A 59 -10.27 -12.56 12.11
CA LYS A 59 -9.50 -12.79 13.33
C LYS A 59 -8.33 -13.70 13.03
N LEU A 60 -7.11 -13.21 13.24
CA LEU A 60 -5.93 -14.05 13.42
C LEU A 60 -5.81 -14.30 14.94
N ASP A 61 -5.87 -15.56 15.36
CA ASP A 61 -5.88 -15.96 16.78
C ASP A 61 -6.82 -15.12 17.67
N ASN A 62 -8.07 -14.99 17.21
CA ASN A 62 -9.13 -14.22 17.85
C ASN A 62 -8.91 -12.70 17.94
N ARG A 63 -7.95 -12.14 17.19
CA ARG A 63 -7.56 -10.73 17.24
C ARG A 63 -7.48 -10.10 15.86
N VAL A 64 -7.79 -8.81 15.82
CA VAL A 64 -7.81 -8.00 14.58
C VAL A 64 -6.58 -7.10 14.48
N THR A 65 -5.93 -6.75 15.59
CA THR A 65 -4.81 -5.80 15.62
C THR A 65 -3.52 -6.51 16.00
N TRP A 66 -2.48 -6.26 15.20
CA TRP A 66 -1.15 -6.84 15.36
C TRP A 66 -0.06 -5.83 15.06
N TYR A 67 1.14 -6.09 15.56
CA TYR A 67 2.38 -5.37 15.25
C TYR A 67 3.32 -6.33 14.52
N VAL A 68 3.92 -5.87 13.43
CA VAL A 68 4.82 -6.65 12.59
C VAL A 68 5.97 -5.78 12.13
N GLU A 69 7.15 -6.35 11.91
CA GLU A 69 8.30 -5.59 11.41
C GLU A 69 7.96 -5.00 10.04
N LYS A 70 8.32 -3.74 9.82
CA LYS A 70 8.04 -3.04 8.56
C LYS A 70 8.61 -3.77 7.34
N GLU A 71 9.77 -4.40 7.49
CA GLU A 71 10.50 -5.08 6.41
C GLU A 71 10.00 -6.49 6.13
N ASP A 72 9.05 -7.00 6.91
CA ASP A 72 8.49 -8.35 6.78
C ASP A 72 7.14 -8.34 6.05
N ILE A 73 6.60 -7.16 5.75
CA ILE A 73 5.33 -7.00 5.06
C ILE A 73 5.42 -5.97 3.95
N GLU A 74 4.56 -6.14 2.97
CA GLU A 74 4.32 -5.14 1.94
C GLU A 74 2.83 -5.08 1.59
N CYS A 75 2.38 -3.94 1.10
CA CYS A 75 1.06 -3.85 0.49
C CYS A 75 1.20 -4.24 -0.97
N VAL A 76 0.46 -5.26 -1.41
CA VAL A 76 0.53 -5.80 -2.78
C VAL A 76 -0.68 -5.43 -3.63
N GLY A 77 -1.69 -4.79 -3.04
CA GLY A 77 -2.83 -4.33 -3.80
C GLY A 77 -3.99 -3.87 -2.93
N ALA A 78 -5.18 -3.89 -3.55
CA ALA A 78 -6.44 -3.55 -2.91
C ALA A 78 -7.53 -4.53 -3.35
N VAL A 79 -8.51 -4.77 -2.49
CA VAL A 79 -9.68 -5.61 -2.77
C VAL A 79 -10.95 -4.83 -2.49
N SER A 80 -12.02 -5.15 -3.22
CA SER A 80 -13.34 -4.59 -2.97
C SER A 80 -14.13 -5.48 -2.00
N ASP A 81 -15.03 -4.87 -1.23
CA ASP A 81 -15.94 -5.62 -0.33
C ASP A 81 -16.81 -6.66 -1.04
N HIS A 82 -17.00 -6.54 -2.35
CA HIS A 82 -17.86 -7.43 -3.13
C HIS A 82 -17.19 -8.75 -3.51
N ASP A 83 -15.85 -8.82 -3.50
CA ASP A 83 -15.12 -10.05 -3.80
C ASP A 83 -13.74 -10.07 -3.13
N SER A 84 -13.70 -10.48 -1.85
CA SER A 84 -12.47 -10.66 -1.09
C SER A 84 -11.62 -11.85 -1.55
N SER A 85 -12.09 -12.63 -2.52
CA SER A 85 -11.36 -13.75 -3.12
C SER A 85 -10.50 -13.35 -4.33
N GLN A 86 -10.71 -12.14 -4.87
CA GLN A 86 -9.93 -11.60 -5.97
C GLN A 86 -9.04 -10.48 -5.46
N ALA A 87 -7.81 -10.84 -5.08
CA ALA A 87 -6.73 -9.88 -5.01
C ALA A 87 -6.61 -9.17 -6.37
N LEU A 88 -6.91 -7.87 -6.41
CA LEU A 88 -6.73 -7.10 -7.64
C LEU A 88 -5.24 -6.79 -7.77
N TYR A 89 -4.49 -7.75 -8.32
CA TYR A 89 -3.14 -7.52 -8.82
C TYR A 89 -3.28 -6.93 -10.23
N ALA A 90 -2.94 -5.66 -10.42
CA ALA A 90 -2.99 -5.05 -11.76
C ALA A 90 -1.68 -5.21 -12.55
N PHE A 91 -0.63 -5.76 -11.95
CA PHE A 91 0.70 -5.71 -12.56
C PHE A 91 1.40 -7.06 -12.47
N GLU A 92 1.69 -7.62 -13.64
CA GLU A 92 2.51 -8.81 -13.79
C GLU A 92 4.01 -8.47 -13.69
N GLU A 93 4.42 -7.21 -13.96
CA GLU A 93 5.82 -6.77 -13.93
C GLU A 93 5.95 -5.25 -13.62
N GLY A 94 7.05 -4.83 -12.97
CA GLY A 94 7.44 -3.41 -12.79
C GLY A 94 7.12 -2.77 -11.42
N LEU A 95 7.67 -1.58 -11.14
CA LEU A 95 7.47 -0.91 -9.85
C LEU A 95 6.03 -0.48 -9.60
N ILE A 96 5.51 -0.75 -8.41
CA ILE A 96 4.12 -0.42 -8.04
C ILE A 96 4.13 0.56 -6.88
N GLY A 97 3.48 1.70 -7.08
CA GLY A 97 3.16 2.66 -6.03
C GLY A 97 1.74 2.46 -5.51
N ILE A 98 1.55 2.39 -4.20
CA ILE A 98 0.22 2.29 -3.58
C ILE A 98 -0.08 3.53 -2.76
N ALA A 99 -1.20 4.19 -3.06
CA ALA A 99 -1.69 5.33 -2.31
C ALA A 99 -2.22 4.89 -0.93
N ARG A 100 -1.51 5.25 0.13
CA ARG A 100 -1.86 4.93 1.53
C ARG A 100 -3.04 5.73 2.06
N TYR A 101 -3.38 6.83 1.39
CA TYR A 101 -4.50 7.69 1.72
C TYR A 101 -5.15 8.16 0.43
N ALA A 102 -6.42 8.59 0.52
CA ALA A 102 -6.98 9.43 -0.54
C ALA A 102 -6.13 10.71 -0.63
N THR A 103 -5.63 11.00 -1.83
CA THR A 103 -4.64 12.07 -2.04
C THR A 103 -4.78 12.67 -3.44
N VAL A 104 -3.93 13.63 -3.76
CA VAL A 104 -3.90 14.32 -5.05
C VAL A 104 -2.51 14.17 -5.64
N LEU A 105 -2.46 13.67 -6.87
CA LEU A 105 -1.30 13.81 -7.75
C LEU A 105 -1.25 15.25 -8.28
N LYS A 106 -0.07 15.85 -8.23
CA LYS A 106 0.15 17.26 -8.54
C LYS A 106 1.13 17.42 -9.70
N GLN A 107 0.93 18.41 -10.56
CA GLN A 107 1.92 18.72 -11.61
C GLN A 107 3.16 19.48 -11.07
N LYS A 108 3.09 19.99 -9.84
CA LYS A 108 4.19 20.68 -9.15
C LYS A 108 4.21 20.29 -7.66
N PRO A 109 5.36 20.31 -6.98
CA PRO A 109 5.50 19.98 -5.56
C PRO A 109 5.06 21.13 -4.65
N LEU A 110 3.83 21.61 -4.83
CA LEU A 110 3.20 22.67 -4.03
C LEU A 110 2.07 22.09 -3.18
N SER A 111 1.58 22.85 -2.20
CA SER A 111 0.37 22.43 -1.50
C SER A 111 -0.83 22.41 -2.47
N THR A 112 -1.81 21.56 -2.19
CA THR A 112 -3.01 21.42 -3.03
C THR A 112 -3.76 22.75 -3.19
N ALA A 113 -3.74 23.62 -2.17
CA ALA A 113 -4.40 24.92 -2.18
C ALA A 113 -3.75 25.93 -3.15
N GLU A 114 -2.49 25.73 -3.51
CA GLU A 114 -1.72 26.61 -4.39
C GLU A 114 -1.82 26.21 -5.88
N LEU A 115 -2.47 25.10 -6.18
CA LEU A 115 -2.58 24.57 -7.54
C LEU A 115 -3.97 24.84 -8.13
N ALA A 116 -4.00 25.15 -9.43
CA ALA A 116 -5.24 25.11 -10.19
C ALA A 116 -5.82 23.68 -10.19
N THR A 117 -7.15 23.54 -10.25
CA THR A 117 -7.82 22.23 -10.27
C THR A 117 -7.41 21.35 -11.45
N THR A 118 -7.02 21.95 -12.58
CA THR A 118 -6.49 21.25 -13.76
C THR A 118 -5.08 20.72 -13.58
N ALA A 119 -4.34 21.20 -12.57
CA ALA A 119 -3.00 20.74 -12.22
C ALA A 119 -3.02 19.65 -11.13
N GLN A 120 -4.21 19.13 -10.83
CA GLN A 120 -4.49 18.19 -9.77
C GLN A 120 -5.22 16.98 -10.34
N PHE A 121 -4.86 15.79 -9.87
CA PHE A 121 -5.57 14.56 -10.18
C PHE A 121 -5.84 13.78 -8.87
N PRO A 122 -7.08 13.81 -8.35
CA PRO A 122 -7.41 13.11 -7.11
C PRO A 122 -7.35 11.60 -7.34
N ILE A 123 -6.71 10.91 -6.40
CA ILE A 123 -6.65 9.46 -6.38
C ILE A 123 -7.20 8.94 -5.04
N PRO A 124 -8.12 7.97 -5.06
CA PRO A 124 -8.63 7.36 -3.83
C PRO A 124 -7.55 6.53 -3.13
N PHE A 125 -7.81 6.21 -1.87
CA PHE A 125 -7.06 5.23 -1.11
C PHE A 125 -6.98 3.89 -1.86
N GLY A 126 -5.82 3.22 -1.81
CA GLY A 126 -5.59 1.93 -2.46
C GLY A 126 -5.43 2.01 -3.98
N THR A 127 -5.40 3.22 -4.55
CA THR A 127 -5.00 3.41 -5.97
C THR A 127 -3.62 2.83 -6.17
N GLN A 128 -3.49 1.99 -7.20
CA GLN A 128 -2.21 1.44 -7.63
C GLN A 128 -1.67 2.27 -8.80
N LEU A 129 -0.38 2.57 -8.75
CA LEU A 129 0.34 3.39 -9.70
C LEU A 129 1.41 2.52 -10.34
N SER A 130 1.36 2.35 -11.66
CA SER A 130 2.45 1.74 -12.41
C SER A 130 3.56 2.77 -12.53
N LEU A 131 4.66 2.55 -11.86
CA LEU A 131 5.80 3.46 -11.88
C LEU A 131 6.78 3.02 -12.98
N ILE A 132 7.22 3.99 -13.78
CA ILE A 132 8.26 3.79 -14.80
C ILE A 132 9.62 3.59 -14.12
N GLU A 133 9.86 4.29 -13.02
CA GLU A 133 11.11 4.26 -12.25
C GLU A 133 10.86 4.58 -10.78
N GLU A 134 11.90 4.43 -9.95
CA GLU A 134 11.85 4.73 -8.52
C GLU A 134 11.49 6.21 -8.27
N PRO A 135 10.62 6.51 -7.29
CA PRO A 135 10.33 7.89 -6.94
C PRO A 135 11.55 8.67 -6.44
N GLU A 136 11.68 9.90 -6.91
CA GLU A 136 12.73 10.82 -6.46
C GLU A 136 12.19 11.74 -5.36
N VAL A 137 12.96 11.96 -4.28
CA VAL A 137 12.61 12.98 -3.28
C VAL A 137 12.67 14.35 -3.92
N ALA A 138 11.56 15.09 -3.82
CA ALA A 138 11.43 16.45 -4.31
C ALA A 138 11.24 17.43 -3.13
N GLU A 139 11.19 18.72 -3.46
CA GLU A 139 10.95 19.78 -2.49
C GLU A 139 9.60 19.63 -1.77
N ASN A 140 9.46 20.32 -0.64
CA ASN A 140 8.19 20.44 0.09
C ASN A 140 7.57 19.09 0.51
N ASN A 141 8.41 18.10 0.87
CA ASN A 141 7.99 16.77 1.30
C ASN A 141 7.18 16.00 0.24
N HIS A 142 7.50 16.22 -1.03
CA HIS A 142 6.94 15.46 -2.15
C HIS A 142 7.91 14.40 -2.65
N LEU A 143 7.35 13.39 -3.29
CA LEU A 143 8.04 12.51 -4.23
C LEU A 143 7.64 12.93 -5.64
N LYS A 144 8.62 12.98 -6.54
CA LYS A 144 8.42 13.02 -7.98
C LYS A 144 8.30 11.58 -8.48
N ILE A 145 7.25 11.30 -9.22
CA ILE A 145 6.92 9.97 -9.74
C ILE A 145 6.71 10.04 -11.24
N PHE A 146 7.04 8.94 -11.92
CA PHE A 146 6.84 8.78 -13.35
C PHE A 146 5.86 7.64 -13.56
N LEU A 147 4.71 7.93 -14.15
CA LEU A 147 3.59 7.03 -14.26
C LEU A 147 3.46 6.46 -15.67
N HIS A 148 3.31 5.15 -15.75
CA HIS A 148 2.83 4.48 -16.96
C HIS A 148 1.30 4.44 -16.97
N LYS A 149 0.69 3.96 -15.88
CA LYS A 149 -0.76 3.75 -15.73
C LYS A 149 -1.21 3.99 -14.28
N ILE A 150 -2.48 4.34 -14.11
CA ILE A 150 -3.15 4.43 -12.81
C ILE A 150 -4.28 3.42 -12.79
N TRP A 151 -4.38 2.64 -11.73
CA TRP A 151 -5.52 1.75 -11.50
C TRP A 151 -6.26 2.19 -10.25
N GLN A 152 -7.46 2.71 -10.46
CA GLN A 152 -8.31 3.17 -9.38
C GLN A 152 -9.29 2.06 -8.99
N PRO A 153 -9.57 1.88 -7.69
CA PRO A 153 -10.64 1.01 -7.24
C PRO A 153 -12.00 1.55 -7.73
N ASP A 154 -12.68 0.78 -8.58
CA ASP A 154 -14.09 0.99 -8.91
C ASP A 154 -14.92 0.34 -7.81
N THR A 155 -15.34 1.16 -6.84
CA THR A 155 -16.12 0.68 -5.69
C THR A 155 -17.52 0.21 -6.06
N ALA A 156 -18.05 0.58 -7.24
CA ALA A 156 -19.36 0.14 -7.70
C ALA A 156 -19.30 -1.25 -8.37
N LYS A 157 -18.19 -1.59 -9.01
CA LYS A 157 -18.01 -2.86 -9.72
C LYS A 157 -17.11 -3.86 -9.03
N GLY A 158 -16.40 -3.42 -7.99
CA GLY A 158 -15.46 -4.23 -7.26
C GLY A 158 -14.21 -4.62 -8.06
N GLN A 159 -13.86 -3.82 -9.07
CA GLN A 159 -12.75 -4.05 -10.00
C GLN A 159 -11.78 -2.87 -9.99
N LEU A 160 -10.61 -3.01 -10.60
CA LEU A 160 -9.75 -1.88 -10.93
C LEU A 160 -10.15 -1.31 -12.29
N SER A 161 -10.28 0.02 -12.36
CA SER A 161 -10.45 0.74 -13.63
C SER A 161 -9.18 1.52 -13.95
N GLU A 162 -8.72 1.41 -15.20
CA GLU A 162 -7.61 2.23 -15.70
C GLU A 162 -8.03 3.71 -15.71
N GLY A 163 -7.37 4.52 -14.89
CA GLY A 163 -7.46 5.97 -14.90
C GLY A 163 -6.33 6.55 -15.76
N SER A 164 -6.64 7.57 -16.54
CA SER A 164 -5.63 8.25 -17.37
C SER A 164 -5.34 9.67 -16.86
N PRO A 165 -4.12 9.95 -16.40
CA PRO A 165 -3.70 11.31 -16.10
C PRO A 165 -3.32 12.05 -17.40
N GLN A 166 -4.29 12.37 -18.27
CA GLN A 166 -4.18 13.31 -19.40
C GLN A 166 -2.90 13.24 -20.28
N GLY A 167 -2.22 12.09 -20.39
CA GLY A 167 -0.95 11.96 -21.12
C GLY A 167 0.27 12.57 -20.42
N ILE A 168 0.15 13.00 -19.17
CA ILE A 168 1.25 13.48 -18.34
C ILE A 168 1.84 12.31 -17.58
N THR A 169 3.13 12.05 -17.78
CA THR A 169 3.84 10.96 -17.11
C THR A 169 4.43 11.40 -15.77
N THR A 170 4.88 12.65 -15.62
CA THR A 170 5.49 13.13 -14.37
C THR A 170 4.47 13.76 -13.43
N TRP A 171 4.43 13.28 -12.20
CA TRP A 171 3.56 13.79 -11.14
C TRP A 171 4.33 13.95 -9.82
N PHE A 172 3.73 14.68 -8.89
CA PHE A 172 4.20 14.86 -7.53
C PHE A 172 3.14 14.39 -6.54
N ILE A 173 3.57 13.65 -5.53
CA ILE A 173 2.72 13.12 -4.45
C ILE A 173 3.40 13.39 -3.11
N TYR A 174 2.65 13.55 -2.02
CA TYR A 174 3.29 13.65 -0.70
C TYR A 174 4.04 12.36 -0.37
N ASN A 175 5.26 12.49 0.15
CA ASN A 175 6.13 11.36 0.46
C ASN A 175 5.46 10.36 1.42
N SER A 176 4.77 10.86 2.45
CA SER A 176 4.05 10.02 3.40
C SER A 176 2.85 9.27 2.81
N HIS A 177 2.41 9.59 1.59
CA HIS A 177 1.18 9.06 0.98
C HIS A 177 1.42 7.90 0.01
N LEU A 178 2.68 7.63 -0.36
CA LEU A 178 3.03 6.56 -1.30
C LEU A 178 3.86 5.49 -0.59
N THR A 179 3.53 4.22 -0.82
CA THR A 179 4.44 3.10 -0.59
C THR A 179 4.82 2.52 -1.94
N VAL A 180 6.11 2.25 -2.15
CA VAL A 180 6.61 1.55 -3.34
C VAL A 180 6.88 0.10 -2.96
N THR A 181 6.43 -0.81 -3.80
CA THR A 181 6.74 -2.24 -3.73
C THR A 181 7.30 -2.68 -5.08
N TYR A 182 8.16 -3.69 -5.04
CA TYR A 182 8.68 -4.38 -6.21
C TYR A 182 7.93 -5.72 -6.27
N PRO A 183 7.28 -6.08 -7.38
CA PRO A 183 6.83 -7.44 -7.56
C PRO A 183 8.07 -8.34 -7.46
N ASN A 184 8.04 -9.32 -6.55
CA ASN A 184 9.15 -10.24 -6.32
C ASN A 184 9.67 -10.76 -7.68
N GLU A 185 10.96 -10.59 -7.95
CA GLU A 185 11.64 -11.24 -9.09
C GLU A 185 11.69 -12.78 -8.91
N GLU A 186 11.34 -13.29 -7.72
CA GLU A 186 11.32 -14.71 -7.40
C GLU A 186 9.95 -15.33 -7.68
N GLY A 187 9.69 -15.60 -8.96
CA GLY A 187 8.54 -16.37 -9.44
C GLY A 187 8.77 -17.11 -10.76
N LEU A 188 9.99 -17.10 -11.29
CA LEU A 188 10.40 -17.84 -12.50
C LEU A 188 11.69 -18.62 -12.23
N ALA A 189 11.59 -19.73 -11.51
CA ALA A 189 12.49 -20.89 -11.61
C ALA A 189 11.82 -22.14 -11.04
#